data_AF-A0A0V0T392-F1
#
_entry.id   AF-A0A0V0T392-F1
#
_cell.length_a   1.000
_cell.length_b   1.000
_cell.length_c   1.000
_cell.angle_alpha   90.00
_cell.angle_beta   90.00
_cell.angle_gamma   90.00
#
_symmetry.space_group_name_H-M   'P 1'
#
loop_
_entity.id
_entity.type
_entity.pdbx_description
1 polymer ?
#
loop_
_entity_poly.entity_id
_entity_poly.type
_entity_poly.pdbx_seq_one_letter_code
_entity_poly.pdbx_strand_id
1 'polypeptide(L)' 'MLMALAFLPVHLVPAGFEIINVWTSGQLEALFQYFQQEWLPATKIKLWNVHGVSVRTNNHLEGWHSRMNKRARKHHL' A
#
# COMPACT_ATOMS: atom_id res chain seq x y z
N MET A 1 1.53 1.98 11.21
CA MET A 1 0.14 1.62 11.57
C MET A 1 -0.84 2.06 10.48
N LEU A 2 -0.91 3.36 10.10
CA LEU A 2 -1.82 3.88 9.05
C LEU A 2 -1.70 3.16 7.69
N MET A 3 -0.48 2.83 7.24
CA MET A 3 -0.27 2.12 5.96
C MET A 3 -0.94 0.74 5.91
N ALA A 4 -1.19 0.10 7.06
CA ALA A 4 -1.87 -1.19 7.10
C ALA A 4 -3.35 -1.08 6.65
N LEU A 5 -3.95 0.10 6.76
CA LEU A 5 -5.31 0.36 6.28
C LEU A 5 -5.44 0.17 4.77
N ALA A 6 -4.33 0.27 4.01
CA ALA A 6 -4.35 0.15 2.55
C ALA A 6 -4.73 -1.27 2.09
N PHE A 7 -4.61 -2.24 3.00
CA PHE A 7 -4.92 -3.65 2.76
C PHE A 7 -6.29 -4.06 3.28
N LEU A 8 -7.08 -3.16 3.87
CA LEU A 8 -8.45 -3.46 4.27
C LEU A 8 -9.43 -3.22 3.11
N PRO A 9 -10.54 -3.98 3.04
CA PRO A 9 -11.67 -3.59 2.22
C PRO A 9 -12.06 -2.14 2.50
N VAL A 10 -12.35 -1.36 1.46
CA VAL A 10 -12.62 0.09 1.55
C VAL A 10 -13.66 0.44 2.63
N HIS A 11 -14.69 -0.39 2.79
CA HIS A 11 -15.75 -0.18 3.78
C HIS A 11 -15.32 -0.47 5.23
N LEU A 12 -14.22 -1.20 5.45
CA LEU A 12 -13.65 -1.49 6.76
C LEU A 12 -12.53 -0.52 7.16
N VAL A 13 -12.03 0.30 6.23
CA VAL A 13 -10.97 1.29 6.49
C VAL A 13 -11.32 2.24 7.64
N PRO A 14 -12.52 2.85 7.73
CA PRO A 14 -12.87 3.72 8.84
C PRO A 14 -12.85 2.99 10.19
N ALA A 15 -13.44 1.79 10.26
CA ALA A 15 -13.43 0.99 11.48
C ALA A 15 -12.00 0.58 11.90
N GLY A 16 -11.15 0.22 10.94
CA GLY A 16 -9.74 -0.07 11.19
C GLY A 16 -8.97 1.15 11.69
N PHE A 17 -9.28 2.35 11.17
CA PHE A 17 -8.68 3.60 11.63
C PHE A 17 -9.05 3.89 13.10
N GLU A 18 -10.32 3.76 13.48
CA GLU A 18 -10.75 3.98 14.87
C GLU A 18 -9.99 3.08 15.86
N ILE A 19 -9.85 1.79 15.54
CA ILE A 19 -9.12 0.82 16.39
C ILE A 19 -7.68 1.28 16.63
N ILE A 20 -6.98 1.73 15.59
CA ILE A 20 -5.58 2.13 15.72
C ILE A 20 -5.42 3.53 16.30
N ASN A 21 -6.42 4.41 16.13
CA ASN A 21 -6.42 5.76 16.65
C ASN A 21 -6.48 5.76 18.19
N VAL A 22 -7.21 4.82 18.81
CA VAL A 22 -7.28 4.64 20.27
C VAL A 22 -5.90 4.49 20.94
N TRP A 23 -4.94 3.88 20.23
CA TRP A 23 -3.59 3.65 20.75
C TRP A 23 -2.60 4.75 20.36
N THR A 24 -3.06 5.79 19.67
CA THR A 24 -2.22 6.88 19.19
C THR A 24 -2.31 8.05 20.16
N SER A 25 -1.16 8.51 20.67
CA SER A 25 -1.08 9.69 21.54
C SER A 25 0.24 10.44 21.33
N GLY A 26 0.28 11.69 21.78
CA GLY A 26 1.50 12.51 21.77
C GLY A 26 1.92 12.94 20.36
N GLN A 27 3.19 12.74 20.02
CA GLN A 27 3.80 13.31 18.80
C GLN A 27 3.15 12.88 17.48
N LEU A 28 2.38 11.79 17.49
CA LEU A 28 1.70 11.25 16.29
C LEU A 28 0.25 11.72 16.12
N GLU A 29 -0.32 12.43 17.10
CA GLU A 29 -1.72 12.83 17.08
C GLU A 29 -2.04 13.76 15.90
N ALA A 30 -1.16 14.73 15.61
CA ALA A 30 -1.31 15.63 14.47
C ALA A 30 -1.32 14.87 13.12
N LEU A 31 -0.54 13.79 13.00
CA LEU A 31 -0.53 12.96 11.79
C LEU A 31 -1.85 12.21 11.62
N PHE A 32 -2.42 11.68 12.70
CA PHE A 32 -3.68 10.95 12.65
C PHE A 32 -4.86 11.88 12.36
N GLN A 33 -4.88 13.08 12.95
CA GLN A 33 -5.87 14.10 12.63
C GLN A 33 -5.80 14.51 11.14
N TYR A 34 -4.61 14.76 10.61
CA TYR A 34 -4.42 15.05 9.19
C TYR A 34 -4.88 13.89 8.30
N PHE A 35 -4.53 12.65 8.66
CA PHE A 35 -4.95 11.47 7.90
C PHE A 35 -6.47 11.30 7.90
N GLN A 36 -7.11 11.53 9.05
CA GLN A 36 -8.56 11.48 9.19
C GLN A 36 -9.25 12.51 8.28
N GLN A 37 -8.73 13.73 8.22
CA GLN A 37 -9.33 14.83 7.46
C GLN A 37 -9.10 14.68 5.95
N GLU A 38 -7.88 14.38 5.53
CA GLU A 38 -7.49 14.44 4.11
C GLU A 38 -7.58 13.09 3.39
N TRP A 39 -7.45 11.97 4.12
CA TRP A 39 -7.25 10.65 3.52
C TRP A 39 -8.34 9.62 3.82
N LEU A 40 -9.13 9.82 4.88
CA LEU A 40 -10.28 8.98 5.24
C LEU A 40 -11.58 9.21 4.44
N PRO A 41 -11.84 10.37 3.80
CA PRO A 41 -13.02 10.51 2.96
C PRO A 41 -13.08 9.43 1.87
N ALA A 42 -14.27 8.86 1.62
CA ALA A 42 -14.44 7.72 0.72
C ALA A 42 -13.92 7.97 -0.71
N THR A 43 -13.95 9.23 -1.16
CA THR A 43 -13.38 9.67 -2.44
C THR A 43 -11.86 9.55 -2.51
N LYS A 44 -11.18 9.66 -1.35
CA LYS A 44 -9.72 9.64 -1.22
C LYS A 44 -9.18 8.25 -0.89
N ILE A 45 -9.93 7.41 -0.16
CA ILE A 45 -9.52 6.03 0.16
C ILE A 45 -9.11 5.25 -1.10
N LYS A 46 -9.88 5.38 -2.19
CA LYS A 46 -9.60 4.70 -3.46
C LYS A 46 -8.26 5.07 -4.11
N LEU A 47 -7.65 6.19 -3.72
CA LEU A 47 -6.38 6.65 -4.31
C LEU A 47 -5.17 5.90 -3.76
N TRP A 48 -5.25 5.38 -2.53
CA TRP A 48 -4.14 4.76 -1.83
C TRP A 48 -4.43 3.33 -1.36
N ASN A 49 -5.70 2.92 -1.33
CA ASN A 49 -6.09 1.56 -0.98
C ASN A 49 -5.69 0.59 -2.11
N VAL A 50 -5.03 -0.50 -1.72
CA VAL A 50 -4.53 -1.55 -2.62
C VAL A 50 -5.20 -2.90 -2.34
N HIS A 51 -6.22 -2.94 -1.49
CA HIS A 51 -6.94 -4.17 -1.19
C HIS A 51 -7.60 -4.72 -2.46
N GLY A 52 -7.29 -5.98 -2.77
CA GLY A 52 -7.77 -6.63 -3.99
C GLY A 52 -7.07 -6.17 -5.28
N VAL A 53 -6.15 -5.22 -5.20
CA VAL A 53 -5.26 -4.90 -6.32
C VAL A 53 -4.14 -5.93 -6.36
N SER A 54 -3.89 -6.51 -7.53
CA SER A 54 -2.74 -7.40 -7.74
C SER A 54 -1.44 -6.58 -7.77
N VAL A 55 -1.05 -6.04 -6.61
CA VAL A 55 0.27 -5.43 -6.40
C VAL A 55 1.26 -6.57 -6.28
N ARG A 56 1.78 -7.02 -7.43
CA ARG A 56 2.81 -8.05 -7.49
C ARG A 56 4.08 -7.47 -6.88
N THR A 57 4.44 -7.90 -5.69
CA THR A 57 5.65 -7.43 -4.99
C THR A 57 6.93 -7.70 -5.77
N ASN A 58 6.93 -8.65 -6.71
CA ASN A 58 8.15 -8.99 -7.43
C ASN A 58 7.91 -9.93 -8.62
N ASN A 59 7.61 -9.44 -9.83
CA ASN A 59 7.68 -10.37 -10.99
C ASN A 59 7.99 -9.69 -12.33
N HIS A 60 7.78 -8.37 -12.44
CA HIS A 60 8.12 -7.66 -13.68
C HIS A 60 9.61 -7.37 -13.79
N LEU A 61 10.23 -6.91 -12.70
CA LEU A 61 11.67 -6.63 -12.63
C LEU A 61 12.48 -7.93 -12.67
N GLU A 62 12.15 -8.91 -11.82
CA GLU A 62 12.73 -10.26 -11.91
C GLU A 62 12.52 -10.92 -13.26
N GLY A 63 11.30 -10.84 -13.81
CA GLY A 63 11.00 -11.35 -15.14
C GLY A 63 11.80 -10.64 -16.24
N TRP A 64 12.06 -9.34 -16.11
CA TRP A 64 12.88 -8.57 -17.04
C TRP A 64 14.35 -8.99 -16.96
N HIS A 65 14.93 -9.08 -15.76
CA HIS A 65 16.30 -9.55 -15.56
C HIS A 65 16.49 -10.98 -16.08
N SER A 66 15.54 -11.88 -15.81
CA SER A 66 15.57 -13.27 -16.31
C SER A 66 15.54 -13.34 -17.84
N ARG A 67 14.71 -12.52 -18.50
CA ARG A 67 14.67 -12.42 -19.96
C ARG A 67 15.98 -11.87 -20.54
N MET A 68 16.56 -10.85 -19.92
CA MET A 68 17.83 -10.26 -20.35
C MET A 68 18.98 -11.27 -20.24
N ASN A 69 19.10 -11.95 -19.09
CA ASN A 69 20.14 -12.96 -18.85
C ASN A 69 20.02 -14.19 -19.76
N LYS A 70 18.80 -14.55 -20.21
CA LYS A 70 18.59 -15.62 -21.21
C LYS A 70 19.04 -15.20 -22.61
N ARG A 71 18.82 -13.93 -22.99
CA ARG A 71 19.26 -13.39 -24.29
C ARG A 71 20.78 -13.31 -24.36
N ALA A 72 21.43 -12.74 -23.35
CA ALA A 72 22.90 -12.63 -23.32
C ALA A 72 23.60 -13.99 -23.42
N ARG A 73 23.10 -15.02 -22.72
CA ARG A 73 23.66 -16.38 -22.79
C ARG A 73 23.55 -17.06 -24.16
N LYS A 74 22.60 -16.67 -25.01
CA LYS A 74 22.48 -17.23 -26.37
C LYS A 74 23.49 -16.67 -27.37
N HIS A 75 24.12 -15.55 -27.08
CA HIS A 75 25.04 -14.86 -27.98
C HIS A 75 26.52 -14.98 -27.56
N HIS A 76 26.82 -15.79 -26.54
CA HIS A 76 28.18 -16.05 -26.05
C HIS A 76 28.68 -17.49 -26.34
N LEU A 77 28.11 -18.14 -27.37
CA LEU A 77 28.63 -19.38 -27.98
C LEU A 77 28.79 -19.16 -29.47
#